data_AF-A0A814EHD8-F1
#
_entry.id   AF-A0A814EHD8-F1
#
_cell.length_a   1.000
_cell.length_b   1.000
_cell.length_c   1.000
_cell.angle_alpha   90.00
_cell.angle_beta   90.00
_cell.angle_gamma   90.00
#
_symmetry.space_group_name_H-M   'P 1'
#
loop_
_entity.id
_entity.type
_entity.pdbx_description
1 polymer ?
#
loop_
_entity_poly.entity_id
_entity_poly.type
_entity_poly.pdbx_seq_one_letter_code
_entity_poly.pdbx_strand_id
1 'polypeptide(L)'
;IIDWGDENITELKLPSEIIDQSKEEAATNTIEKMANNSILGKIVTSTIISRPLINEINSDQEEEDLVLKTNQNKNLNDDQTKTFGSMNSINKLNLTERKLLNEEDNIQKQSYKYKKNWKKILKKHKKNKSEDSSSDDDEEILQEESIENKFKSIINITPVLNKKRRYFLGKDYSNPYTKDFEFLHKFDEDYIDRKNHPRVPWYDEGLVVSGEAARDCARHFIQRWNIHKASKYPNNALYPYILPKTYDDKELIDSSMLYKILGEERKPICVDAQCVRSVSYWSCGVRDIECSIQNAYIDMIYNAQHFIYIENQFFVTTVQDQKIKNRIGDALYNRIIRAHMNKEKFRVYVVLPLLPGFSNVNVVQAILELIMKSINKGETSIYQRLKNHGISNPEEYITFYGMRNWDILMGTLVTEIVYVHSKLMIVDDRKQMLGIQNKQDMSVEGPCSDEFYEYFRRIAKSNAQIYEEVFNTLPNNHVRTWADVNIYRQRSKLRDTDPLVSHEKCKKIQGFIIEFPLEFVADDVLFPKWTTTEGILPVSVWA
;
A
#
# COMPACT_ATOMS: atom_id res chain seq x y z
N ILE A 1 -20.56 27.17 -29.83
CA ILE A 1 -21.80 26.68 -30.48
C ILE A 1 -21.41 26.21 -31.87
N ILE A 2 -21.08 24.93 -32.03
CA ILE A 2 -21.23 24.18 -33.28
C ILE A 2 -21.57 22.74 -32.85
N ASP A 3 -22.75 22.34 -33.30
CA ASP A 3 -23.41 21.04 -33.22
C ASP A 3 -22.98 20.19 -34.42
N TRP A 4 -22.87 18.88 -34.23
CA TRP A 4 -22.93 17.89 -35.30
C TRP A 4 -23.51 16.59 -34.72
N GLY A 5 -24.83 16.51 -34.64
CA GLY A 5 -25.52 15.28 -34.99
C GLY A 5 -25.40 15.02 -36.50
N ASP A 6 -25.08 13.79 -36.89
CA ASP A 6 -26.07 12.90 -37.50
C ASP A 6 -25.46 11.52 -37.82
N GLU A 7 -26.35 10.54 -37.79
CA GLU A 7 -26.18 9.12 -38.07
C GLU A 7 -25.69 8.87 -39.51
N ASN A 8 -24.66 8.03 -39.67
CA ASN A 8 -24.47 7.10 -40.81
C ASN A 8 -23.17 6.30 -40.59
N ILE A 9 -23.26 5.19 -39.85
CA ILE A 9 -22.20 4.17 -39.82
C ILE A 9 -22.28 3.42 -41.16
N THR A 10 -21.42 3.81 -42.11
CA THR A 10 -21.13 3.01 -43.29
C THR A 10 -20.05 1.99 -42.95
N GLU A 11 -20.31 0.74 -43.30
CA GLU A 11 -19.44 -0.42 -43.12
C GLU A 11 -18.02 -0.16 -43.64
N LEU A 12 -17.03 -0.25 -42.74
CA LEU A 12 -15.61 -0.33 -43.11
C LEU A 12 -15.31 -1.75 -43.63
N LYS A 13 -15.30 -1.92 -44.96
CA LYS A 13 -14.72 -3.10 -45.61
C LYS A 13 -13.19 -3.06 -45.49
N LEU A 14 -12.61 -4.07 -44.85
CA LEU A 14 -11.16 -4.31 -44.85
C LEU A 14 -10.69 -4.78 -46.24
N PRO A 15 -9.48 -4.41 -46.69
CA PRO A 15 -8.95 -4.85 -47.97
C PRO A 15 -8.65 -6.35 -47.96
N SER A 16 -9.15 -7.06 -48.97
CA SER A 16 -8.94 -8.49 -49.18
C SER A 16 -7.63 -8.74 -49.94
N GLU A 17 -6.54 -9.02 -49.23
CA GLU A 17 -5.34 -9.64 -49.81
C GLU A 17 -4.83 -10.80 -48.93
N ILE A 18 -5.09 -12.01 -49.44
CA ILE A 18 -4.35 -13.29 -49.25
C ILE A 18 -3.90 -13.60 -47.82
N ILE A 19 -4.82 -14.16 -47.03
CA ILE A 19 -4.51 -14.86 -45.77
C ILE A 19 -4.20 -16.32 -46.11
N ASP A 20 -2.95 -16.73 -45.88
CA ASP A 20 -2.51 -18.12 -45.95
C ASP A 20 -3.10 -18.90 -44.77
N GLN A 21 -4.26 -19.54 -44.99
CA GLN A 21 -5.05 -20.26 -43.99
C GLN A 21 -4.25 -21.32 -43.21
N SER A 22 -3.15 -21.84 -43.80
CA SER A 22 -2.28 -22.81 -43.14
C SER A 22 -1.47 -22.22 -41.98
N LYS A 23 -1.16 -20.93 -42.02
CA LYS A 23 -0.45 -20.22 -40.94
C LYS A 23 -1.38 -19.79 -39.82
N GLU A 24 -2.65 -19.56 -40.13
CA GLU A 24 -3.67 -19.23 -39.14
C GLU A 24 -4.04 -20.45 -38.30
N GLU A 25 -4.17 -21.64 -38.89
CA GLU A 25 -4.38 -22.88 -38.14
C GLU A 25 -3.16 -23.27 -37.30
N ALA A 26 -1.94 -23.03 -37.79
CA ALA A 26 -0.71 -23.27 -37.04
C ALA A 26 -0.53 -22.26 -35.90
N ALA A 27 -0.85 -20.97 -36.12
CA ALA A 27 -0.83 -19.93 -35.10
C ALA A 27 -1.92 -20.18 -34.04
N THR A 28 -3.14 -20.54 -34.44
CA THR A 28 -4.26 -20.84 -33.53
C THR A 28 -3.97 -22.09 -32.69
N ASN A 29 -3.44 -23.17 -33.29
CA ASN A 29 -3.02 -24.36 -32.54
C ASN A 29 -1.82 -24.08 -31.61
N THR A 30 -0.93 -23.16 -31.98
CA THR A 30 0.21 -22.76 -31.14
C THR A 30 -0.25 -21.86 -29.99
N ILE A 31 -1.18 -20.93 -30.25
CA ILE A 31 -1.83 -20.08 -29.25
C ILE A 31 -2.66 -20.92 -28.28
N GLU A 32 -3.41 -21.93 -28.74
CA GLU A 32 -4.14 -22.86 -27.87
C GLU A 32 -3.18 -23.74 -27.04
N LYS A 33 -2.08 -24.24 -27.63
CA LYS A 33 -1.06 -25.00 -26.89
C LYS A 33 -0.26 -24.13 -25.91
N MET A 34 -0.04 -22.85 -26.20
CA MET A 34 0.63 -21.89 -25.31
C MET A 34 -0.31 -21.40 -24.21
N ALA A 35 -1.58 -21.14 -24.52
CA ALA A 35 -2.62 -20.84 -23.55
C ALA A 35 -2.81 -22.00 -22.54
N ASN A 36 -2.69 -23.25 -22.99
CA ASN A 36 -2.73 -24.42 -22.12
C ASN A 36 -1.46 -24.61 -21.25
N ASN A 37 -0.38 -23.87 -21.52
CA ASN A 37 0.86 -23.89 -20.73
C ASN A 37 1.05 -22.64 -19.86
N SER A 38 0.13 -21.66 -19.89
CA SER A 38 0.19 -20.48 -19.01
C SER A 38 -0.16 -20.88 -17.57
N ILE A 39 0.82 -20.70 -16.67
CA ILE A 39 0.78 -21.10 -15.26
C ILE A 39 -0.03 -20.13 -14.38
N LEU A 40 -0.40 -18.95 -14.90
CA LEU A 40 -0.98 -17.83 -14.14
C LEU A 40 -2.38 -17.45 -14.65
N GLY A 41 -3.25 -16.98 -13.76
CA GLY A 41 -4.45 -16.22 -14.16
C GLY A 41 -4.09 -14.95 -14.94
N LYS A 42 -5.09 -14.24 -15.47
CA LYS A 42 -4.83 -12.94 -16.09
C LYS A 42 -4.48 -11.94 -14.99
N ILE A 43 -3.33 -11.28 -15.10
CA ILE A 43 -2.87 -10.28 -14.15
C ILE A 43 -2.79 -8.94 -14.86
N VAL A 44 -3.39 -7.91 -14.28
CA VAL A 44 -3.08 -6.52 -14.63
C VAL A 44 -2.52 -5.84 -13.40
N THR A 45 -1.33 -5.27 -13.57
CA THR A 45 -0.72 -4.35 -12.63
C THR A 45 -0.50 -3.02 -13.33
N SER A 46 -0.70 -1.92 -12.62
CA SER A 46 -0.37 -0.60 -13.14
C SER A 46 0.68 0.07 -12.27
N THR A 47 1.86 0.28 -12.83
CA THR A 47 2.86 1.18 -12.27
C THR A 47 2.93 2.40 -13.17
N ILE A 48 2.37 3.54 -12.74
CA ILE A 48 2.77 4.92 -13.11
C ILE A 48 1.85 5.86 -12.32
N ILE A 49 2.39 6.52 -11.29
CA ILE A 49 1.79 7.70 -10.66
C ILE A 49 2.22 8.90 -11.49
N SER A 50 1.37 9.43 -12.36
CA SER A 50 1.57 10.77 -12.90
C SER A 50 0.88 11.78 -11.98
N ARG A 51 1.61 12.34 -11.01
CA ARG A 51 1.16 13.54 -10.30
C ARG A 51 1.09 14.71 -11.29
N PRO A 52 0.08 15.60 -11.20
CA PRO A 52 0.18 16.90 -11.84
C PRO A 52 1.38 17.66 -11.26
N LEU A 53 2.15 18.33 -12.12
CA LEU A 53 3.08 19.36 -11.69
C LEU A 53 2.25 20.43 -10.98
N ILE A 54 2.54 20.65 -9.69
CA ILE A 54 2.16 21.88 -9.00
C ILE A 54 2.82 23.00 -9.81
N ASN A 55 2.02 24.01 -10.17
CA ASN A 55 2.48 25.17 -10.92
C ASN A 55 3.76 25.75 -10.31
N GLU A 56 4.66 26.16 -11.20
CA GLU A 56 5.88 26.90 -10.95
C GLU A 56 5.68 27.93 -9.82
N ILE A 57 6.29 27.66 -8.67
CA ILE A 57 6.81 28.75 -7.87
C ILE A 57 7.99 29.26 -8.67
N ASN A 58 7.88 30.46 -9.23
CA ASN A 58 9.01 31.19 -9.78
C ASN A 58 10.15 31.20 -8.75
N SER A 59 11.14 30.32 -8.92
CA SER A 59 12.36 30.31 -8.13
C SER A 59 13.56 30.84 -8.92
N ASP A 60 13.31 31.65 -9.96
CA ASP A 60 14.36 32.30 -10.75
C ASP A 60 14.91 33.59 -10.11
N GLN A 61 14.79 33.76 -8.78
CA GLN A 61 15.40 34.91 -8.08
C GLN A 61 16.14 34.59 -6.77
N GLU A 62 16.21 33.34 -6.29
CA GLU A 62 16.90 33.03 -5.02
C GLU A 62 18.21 32.23 -5.15
N GLU A 63 18.56 31.68 -6.32
CA GLU A 63 19.83 30.95 -6.50
C GLU A 63 21.04 31.83 -6.89
N GLU A 64 20.84 33.03 -7.45
CA GLU A 64 21.97 33.92 -7.81
C GLU A 64 22.53 34.72 -6.62
N ASP A 65 21.75 34.94 -5.55
CA ASP A 65 22.19 35.74 -4.40
C ASP A 65 23.01 34.95 -3.35
N LEU A 66 23.05 33.62 -3.46
CA LEU A 66 23.84 32.75 -2.57
C LEU A 66 25.25 32.47 -3.09
N VAL A 67 25.49 32.60 -4.40
CA VAL A 67 26.80 32.39 -5.03
C VAL A 67 27.68 33.65 -4.96
N LEU A 68 27.08 34.84 -4.86
CA LEU A 68 27.82 36.10 -4.74
C LEU A 68 28.30 36.44 -3.32
N LYS A 69 27.76 35.81 -2.27
CA LYS A 69 28.17 36.05 -0.87
C LYS A 69 29.29 35.14 -0.35
N THR A 70 29.72 34.14 -1.13
CA THR A 70 30.82 33.23 -0.75
C THR A 70 32.21 33.66 -1.25
N ASN A 71 32.31 34.73 -2.05
CA ASN A 71 33.57 35.23 -2.60
C ASN A 71 34.06 36.57 -2.02
N GLN A 72 33.46 37.07 -0.95
CA GLN A 72 33.99 38.19 -0.16
C GLN A 72 34.25 37.73 1.27
N ASN A 73 35.37 37.01 1.48
CA ASN A 73 36.17 37.00 2.70
C ASN A 73 37.31 35.97 2.57
N LYS A 74 38.21 36.21 1.62
CA LYS A 74 39.58 35.69 1.63
C LYS A 74 40.49 36.84 1.26
N ASN A 75 40.97 37.53 2.29
CA ASN A 75 42.29 38.16 2.39
C ASN A 75 42.27 39.04 3.63
N LEU A 76 42.95 38.58 4.68
CA LEU A 76 43.77 39.38 5.59
C LEU A 76 44.55 38.38 6.45
N ASN A 77 45.80 38.18 6.03
CA ASN A 77 46.85 37.48 6.76
C ASN A 77 47.35 38.33 7.94
N ASP A 78 47.80 37.59 8.96
CA ASP A 78 48.96 37.84 9.83
C ASP A 78 49.03 39.15 10.64
N ASP A 79 48.92 39.05 11.98
CA ASP A 79 50.14 39.02 12.80
C ASP A 79 49.87 38.72 14.31
N GLN A 80 50.61 37.72 14.80
CA GLN A 80 51.38 37.69 16.06
C GLN A 80 50.73 37.75 17.47
N THR A 81 50.87 36.58 18.14
CA THR A 81 51.58 36.32 19.42
C THR A 81 50.80 35.93 20.69
N LYS A 82 51.25 34.77 21.21
CA LYS A 82 51.41 34.35 22.63
C LYS A 82 50.25 33.65 23.37
N THR A 83 50.43 32.33 23.48
CA THR A 83 50.29 31.47 24.68
C THR A 83 48.98 31.45 25.47
N PHE A 84 48.27 30.30 25.46
CA PHE A 84 48.16 29.34 26.59
C PHE A 84 47.07 28.28 26.31
N GLY A 85 47.36 27.03 26.67
CA GLY A 85 46.33 26.12 27.23
C GLY A 85 45.50 25.27 26.27
N SER A 86 45.99 24.05 26.02
CA SER A 86 45.18 22.90 25.61
C SER A 86 44.08 22.60 26.67
N MET A 87 42.81 22.43 26.29
CA MET A 87 41.83 21.51 26.98
C MET A 87 40.35 21.54 26.50
N ASN A 88 39.99 21.95 25.27
CA ASN A 88 38.54 22.05 24.91
C ASN A 88 38.04 21.25 23.68
N SER A 89 38.89 20.50 22.99
CA SER A 89 38.46 19.65 21.85
C SER A 89 38.08 18.22 22.23
N ILE A 90 38.50 17.72 23.39
CA ILE A 90 38.21 16.36 23.88
C ILE A 90 36.80 16.26 24.52
N ASN A 91 36.23 17.39 24.99
CA ASN A 91 34.91 17.40 25.63
C ASN A 91 33.72 17.34 24.65
N LYS A 92 33.90 17.74 23.38
CA LYS A 92 32.83 17.66 22.36
C LYS A 92 32.58 16.24 21.84
N LEU A 93 33.63 15.40 21.73
CA LEU A 93 33.50 13.98 21.36
C LEU A 93 32.85 13.17 22.51
N ASN A 94 33.19 13.48 23.76
CA ASN A 94 32.59 12.89 24.96
C ASN A 94 31.10 13.25 25.16
N LEU A 95 30.63 14.40 24.67
CA LEU A 95 29.24 14.83 24.83
C LEU A 95 28.27 13.94 24.04
N THR A 96 28.65 13.49 22.85
CA THR A 96 27.82 12.61 22.01
C THR A 96 27.76 11.20 22.59
N GLU A 97 28.90 10.67 23.06
CA GLU A 97 28.94 9.37 23.75
C GLU A 97 28.20 9.40 25.08
N ARG A 98 28.34 10.48 25.88
CA ARG A 98 27.55 10.67 27.10
C ARG A 98 26.06 10.82 26.83
N LYS A 99 25.65 11.47 25.73
CA LYS A 99 24.24 11.53 25.31
C LYS A 99 23.73 10.14 24.94
N LEU A 100 24.51 9.35 24.20
CA LEU A 100 24.17 7.97 23.86
C LEU A 100 24.05 7.10 25.12
N LEU A 101 25.03 7.15 26.03
CA LEU A 101 24.99 6.43 27.31
C LEU A 101 23.79 6.86 28.18
N ASN A 102 23.51 8.16 28.28
CA ASN A 102 22.33 8.66 28.99
C ASN A 102 21.01 8.23 28.34
N GLU A 103 20.98 8.12 27.02
CA GLU A 103 19.83 7.60 26.28
C GLU A 103 19.66 6.10 26.48
N GLU A 104 20.74 5.32 26.44
CA GLU A 104 20.75 3.89 26.77
C GLU A 104 20.25 3.67 28.20
N ASP A 105 20.74 4.46 29.17
CA ASP A 105 20.28 4.43 30.55
C ASP A 105 18.79 4.80 30.69
N ASN A 106 18.30 5.79 29.95
CA ASN A 106 16.88 6.17 29.96
C ASN A 106 15.99 5.10 29.36
N ILE A 107 16.43 4.45 28.28
CA ILE A 107 15.74 3.34 27.64
C ILE A 107 15.74 2.11 28.56
N GLN A 108 16.87 1.79 29.20
CA GLN A 108 16.95 0.75 30.22
C GLN A 108 16.03 1.06 31.40
N LYS A 109 15.96 2.32 31.86
CA LYS A 109 15.03 2.75 32.93
C LYS A 109 13.56 2.63 32.50
N GLN A 110 13.21 2.96 31.26
CA GLN A 110 11.84 2.85 30.74
C GLN A 110 11.43 1.38 30.60
N SER A 111 12.32 0.55 30.04
CA SER A 111 12.17 -0.91 29.99
C SER A 111 12.08 -1.50 31.40
N TYR A 112 12.88 -1.03 32.35
CA TYR A 112 12.83 -1.46 33.75
C TYR A 112 11.52 -1.02 34.44
N LYS A 113 11.00 0.17 34.12
CA LYS A 113 9.69 0.66 34.59
C LYS A 113 8.58 -0.24 34.06
N TYR A 114 8.64 -0.62 32.78
CA TYR A 114 7.72 -1.60 32.20
C TYR A 114 7.85 -2.97 32.88
N LYS A 115 9.07 -3.48 33.05
CA LYS A 115 9.38 -4.72 33.78
C LYS A 115 8.92 -4.70 35.24
N LYS A 116 8.98 -3.54 35.91
CA LYS A 116 8.50 -3.34 37.30
C LYS A 116 6.98 -3.28 37.35
N ASN A 117 6.34 -2.63 36.39
CA ASN A 117 4.87 -2.61 36.27
C ASN A 117 4.35 -4.03 35.97
N TRP A 118 5.02 -4.74 35.08
CA TRP A 118 4.82 -6.16 34.78
C TRP A 118 4.92 -7.05 36.01
N LYS A 119 6.00 -6.95 36.80
CA LYS A 119 6.14 -7.70 38.06
C LYS A 119 5.03 -7.40 39.06
N LYS A 120 4.46 -6.19 39.04
CA LYS A 120 3.29 -5.84 39.87
C LYS A 120 2.01 -6.47 39.34
N ILE A 121 1.81 -6.49 38.02
CA ILE A 121 0.66 -7.12 37.37
C ILE A 121 0.70 -8.63 37.60
N LEU A 122 1.84 -9.30 37.40
CA LEU A 122 2.03 -10.72 37.75
C LEU A 122 1.70 -10.99 39.22
N LYS A 123 2.18 -10.15 40.15
CA LYS A 123 1.85 -10.30 41.58
C LYS A 123 0.35 -10.12 41.87
N LYS A 124 -0.31 -9.20 41.16
CA LYS A 124 -1.76 -8.99 41.29
C LYS A 124 -2.55 -10.16 40.69
N HIS A 125 -2.10 -10.71 39.57
CA HIS A 125 -2.66 -11.89 38.94
C HIS A 125 -2.52 -13.13 39.84
N LYS A 126 -1.32 -13.34 40.42
CA LYS A 126 -1.07 -14.38 41.44
C LYS A 126 -1.97 -14.24 42.67
N LYS A 127 -2.24 -13.00 43.11
CA LYS A 127 -3.12 -12.71 44.25
C LYS A 127 -4.60 -12.97 43.94
N ASN A 128 -5.06 -12.65 42.73
CA ASN A 128 -6.43 -12.93 42.32
C ASN A 128 -6.66 -14.44 42.04
N LYS A 129 -5.66 -15.18 41.54
CA LYS A 129 -5.72 -16.64 41.38
C LYS A 129 -5.70 -17.40 42.71
N SER A 130 -5.08 -16.86 43.77
CA SER A 130 -5.13 -17.47 45.11
C SER A 130 -6.49 -17.39 45.80
N GLU A 131 -7.47 -16.68 45.22
CA GLU A 131 -8.84 -16.57 45.75
C GLU A 131 -9.85 -17.47 45.01
N ASP A 132 -9.53 -18.00 43.82
CA ASP A 132 -10.34 -18.97 43.06
C ASP A 132 -9.58 -20.32 42.93
N SER A 133 -10.09 -21.36 43.59
CA SER A 133 -9.37 -22.54 44.07
C SER A 133 -8.82 -23.58 43.05
N SER A 134 -7.71 -24.22 43.48
CA SER A 134 -7.32 -25.64 43.41
C SER A 134 -7.19 -26.38 42.08
N SER A 135 -6.00 -26.98 41.93
CA SER A 135 -5.58 -28.13 41.10
C SER A 135 -5.52 -27.93 39.59
N ASP A 136 -4.39 -27.36 39.12
CA ASP A 136 -3.65 -27.74 37.89
C ASP A 136 -2.29 -26.99 37.84
N ASP A 137 -1.57 -26.93 38.97
CA ASP A 137 -0.49 -25.95 39.18
C ASP A 137 0.82 -26.26 38.41
N ASP A 138 1.14 -27.50 38.09
CA ASP A 138 2.48 -27.85 37.58
C ASP A 138 2.68 -27.62 36.07
N GLU A 139 1.65 -27.78 35.23
CA GLU A 139 1.74 -27.48 33.79
C GLU A 139 1.65 -25.97 33.49
N GLU A 140 0.89 -25.21 34.28
CA GLU A 140 0.76 -23.75 34.12
C GLU A 140 2.01 -22.99 34.59
N ILE A 141 2.67 -23.43 35.67
CA ILE A 141 3.93 -22.80 36.15
C ILE A 141 5.05 -22.92 35.11
N LEU A 142 5.12 -24.04 34.39
CA LEU A 142 6.07 -24.24 33.28
C LEU A 142 5.77 -23.31 32.09
N GLN A 143 4.50 -23.01 31.82
CA GLN A 143 4.11 -21.99 30.84
C GLN A 143 4.52 -20.58 31.30
N GLU A 144 4.35 -20.24 32.58
CA GLU A 144 4.70 -18.93 33.13
C GLU A 144 6.22 -18.66 33.12
N GLU A 145 7.07 -19.62 33.51
CA GLU A 145 8.53 -19.49 33.43
C GLU A 145 9.01 -19.40 31.97
N SER A 146 8.35 -20.13 31.05
CA SER A 146 8.60 -20.05 29.61
C SER A 146 8.25 -18.66 29.06
N ILE A 147 7.15 -18.05 29.53
CA ILE A 147 6.74 -16.68 29.15
C ILE A 147 7.73 -15.64 29.69
N GLU A 148 8.18 -15.76 30.96
CA GLU A 148 9.17 -14.83 31.53
C GLU A 148 10.52 -14.90 30.80
N ASN A 149 10.96 -16.09 30.42
CA ASN A 149 12.20 -16.30 29.66
C ASN A 149 12.08 -15.84 28.20
N LYS A 150 10.94 -16.07 27.53
CA LYS A 150 10.63 -15.47 26.22
C LYS A 150 10.63 -13.95 26.30
N PHE A 151 10.05 -13.34 27.34
CA PHE A 151 10.03 -11.88 27.47
C PHE A 151 11.41 -11.27 27.74
N LYS A 152 12.28 -11.94 28.53
CA LYS A 152 13.68 -11.51 28.67
C LYS A 152 14.41 -11.49 27.32
N SER A 153 14.05 -12.38 26.39
CA SER A 153 14.59 -12.38 25.02
C SER A 153 13.99 -11.31 24.11
N ILE A 154 12.70 -10.94 24.30
CA ILE A 154 11.98 -9.90 23.54
C ILE A 154 12.41 -8.49 23.95
N ILE A 155 12.74 -8.27 25.23
CA ILE A 155 13.23 -6.98 25.78
C ILE A 155 14.69 -6.72 25.36
N ASN A 156 15.26 -7.49 24.45
CA ASN A 156 16.61 -7.23 23.94
C ASN A 156 16.57 -5.97 23.06
N ILE A 157 16.72 -4.79 23.68
CA ILE A 157 16.61 -3.45 23.06
C ILE A 157 17.83 -3.10 22.19
N THR A 158 18.86 -3.95 22.22
CA THR A 158 20.12 -3.82 21.48
C THR A 158 19.97 -3.50 19.98
N PRO A 159 18.97 -4.02 19.23
CA PRO A 159 18.81 -3.71 17.80
C PRO A 159 18.43 -2.25 17.51
N VAL A 160 17.65 -1.60 18.37
CA VAL A 160 17.13 -0.23 18.13
C VAL A 160 18.22 0.83 18.37
N LEU A 161 19.10 0.55 19.34
CA LEU A 161 20.23 1.41 19.71
C LEU A 161 21.41 1.28 18.73
N ASN A 162 21.60 0.11 18.14
CA ASN A 162 22.72 -0.13 17.24
C ASN A 162 22.44 0.39 15.81
N LYS A 163 22.96 1.58 15.48
CA LYS A 163 22.87 2.16 14.13
C LYS A 163 23.37 1.21 13.03
N LYS A 164 24.31 0.30 13.32
CA LYS A 164 24.86 -0.65 12.33
C LYS A 164 23.89 -1.79 11.95
N ARG A 165 22.72 -1.90 12.60
CA ARG A 165 21.73 -2.98 12.38
C ARG A 165 20.34 -2.47 12.00
N ARG A 166 20.22 -1.24 11.50
CA ARG A 166 18.94 -0.65 11.09
C ARG A 166 18.69 -0.93 9.61
N TYR A 167 17.52 -1.49 9.29
CA TYR A 167 17.07 -1.67 7.90
C TYR A 167 16.69 -0.32 7.24
N PHE A 168 15.94 0.51 7.97
CA PHE A 168 15.46 1.81 7.47
C PHE A 168 16.27 2.95 8.09
N LEU A 169 17.10 3.63 7.31
CA LEU A 169 17.99 4.71 7.77
C LEU A 169 17.35 6.09 7.60
N GLY A 170 17.51 6.96 8.60
CA GLY A 170 17.03 8.34 8.54
C GLY A 170 15.58 8.47 8.12
N LYS A 171 15.34 9.20 7.03
CA LYS A 171 14.01 9.44 6.45
C LYS A 171 13.29 8.16 6.03
N ASP A 172 14.00 7.10 5.69
CA ASP A 172 13.40 5.83 5.25
C ASP A 172 12.54 5.16 6.36
N TYR A 173 12.78 5.51 7.63
CA TYR A 173 11.86 5.16 8.71
C TYR A 173 10.75 6.21 8.81
N SER A 174 9.59 5.88 8.24
CA SER A 174 8.48 6.81 8.04
C SER A 174 7.14 6.29 8.57
N ASN A 175 6.28 7.23 8.96
CA ASN A 175 4.89 6.99 9.32
C ASN A 175 4.05 8.20 8.86
N PRO A 176 3.34 8.10 7.71
CA PRO A 176 2.61 9.24 7.13
C PRO A 176 1.43 9.71 7.97
N TYR A 177 0.89 8.86 8.86
CA TYR A 177 -0.18 9.25 9.78
C TYR A 177 0.33 10.07 10.98
N THR A 178 1.63 9.93 11.29
CA THR A 178 2.28 10.72 12.34
C THR A 178 2.78 12.04 11.80
N LYS A 179 3.56 12.00 10.70
CA LYS A 179 4.23 13.17 10.16
C LYS A 179 4.64 12.96 8.70
N ASP A 180 4.47 13.98 7.87
CA ASP A 180 4.95 13.98 6.48
C ASP A 180 6.47 14.22 6.42
N PHE A 181 7.07 13.94 5.27
CA PHE A 181 8.50 14.12 5.05
C PHE A 181 8.91 15.59 5.13
N GLU A 182 9.98 15.87 5.86
CA GLU A 182 10.57 17.20 5.99
C GLU A 182 12.09 17.13 5.80
N PHE A 183 12.68 18.20 5.27
CA PHE A 183 14.13 18.36 5.12
C PHE A 183 14.81 17.16 4.42
N LEU A 184 14.31 16.77 3.24
CA LEU A 184 14.77 15.59 2.50
C LEU A 184 16.27 15.60 2.13
N HIS A 185 16.89 16.77 2.06
CA HIS A 185 18.35 16.90 1.87
C HIS A 185 19.15 16.28 3.02
N LYS A 186 18.54 16.12 4.21
CA LYS A 186 19.11 15.42 5.37
C LYS A 186 18.59 13.99 5.45
N PHE A 187 18.86 13.20 4.41
CA PHE A 187 18.26 11.88 4.21
C PHE A 187 18.58 10.86 5.33
N ASP A 188 19.70 11.03 6.03
CA ASP A 188 20.18 10.16 7.10
C ASP A 188 19.69 10.57 8.51
N GLU A 189 19.03 11.71 8.63
CA GLU A 189 18.45 12.20 9.88
C GLU A 189 17.01 11.67 10.07
N ASP A 190 16.76 11.08 11.25
CA ASP A 190 15.42 10.69 11.68
C ASP A 190 14.55 11.94 11.85
N TYR A 191 13.31 11.90 11.37
CA TYR A 191 12.32 12.98 11.53
C TYR A 191 11.13 12.61 12.42
N ILE A 192 11.04 11.33 12.78
CA ILE A 192 10.11 10.77 13.75
C ILE A 192 10.87 10.01 14.83
N ASP A 193 10.36 10.04 16.06
CA ASP A 193 10.97 9.32 17.18
C ASP A 193 10.66 7.82 17.11
N ARG A 194 11.67 7.04 16.74
CA ARG A 194 11.61 5.58 16.63
C ARG A 194 11.26 4.87 17.93
N LYS A 195 11.42 5.52 19.09
CA LYS A 195 11.13 4.90 20.41
C LYS A 195 9.64 4.82 20.68
N ASN A 196 8.87 5.79 20.15
CA ASN A 196 7.45 5.96 20.45
C ASN A 196 6.56 5.73 19.22
N HIS A 197 7.10 5.95 18.02
CA HIS A 197 6.35 5.84 16.77
C HIS A 197 6.83 4.64 15.96
N PRO A 198 6.02 3.58 15.84
CA PRO A 198 6.30 2.52 14.87
C PRO A 198 6.26 3.09 13.45
N ARG A 199 7.10 2.55 12.55
CA ARG A 199 6.94 2.81 11.12
C ARG A 199 5.65 2.20 10.60
N VAL A 200 5.11 2.75 9.52
CA VAL A 200 4.03 2.10 8.78
C VAL A 200 4.64 1.08 7.82
N PRO A 201 4.28 -0.21 7.92
CA PRO A 201 4.64 -1.19 6.90
C PRO A 201 4.10 -0.77 5.53
N TRP A 202 4.95 -0.87 4.51
CA TRP A 202 4.59 -0.58 3.12
C TRP A 202 4.42 -1.90 2.39
N TYR A 203 3.22 -2.16 1.89
CA TYR A 203 2.87 -3.38 1.17
C TYR A 203 2.58 -3.01 -0.29
N ASP A 204 3.36 -3.60 -1.20
CA ASP A 204 3.37 -3.25 -2.61
C ASP A 204 3.97 -4.41 -3.41
N GLU A 205 3.74 -4.39 -4.72
CA GLU A 205 4.22 -5.38 -5.67
C GLU A 205 5.01 -4.71 -6.78
N GLY A 206 5.98 -5.44 -7.31
CA GLY A 206 6.78 -5.02 -8.46
C GLY A 206 6.92 -6.17 -9.44
N LEU A 207 6.84 -5.85 -10.72
CA LEU A 207 7.10 -6.79 -11.81
C LEU A 207 8.38 -6.38 -12.55
N VAL A 208 9.15 -7.38 -12.96
CA VAL A 208 10.22 -7.21 -13.93
C VAL A 208 9.85 -7.96 -15.20
N VAL A 209 9.91 -7.26 -16.34
CA VAL A 209 9.71 -7.82 -17.68
C VAL A 209 11.01 -7.75 -18.47
N SER A 210 11.19 -8.70 -19.39
CA SER A 210 12.32 -8.74 -20.33
C SER A 210 11.80 -8.91 -21.75
N GLY A 211 12.67 -8.81 -22.75
CA GLY A 211 12.27 -8.94 -24.15
C GLY A 211 11.53 -7.70 -24.69
N GLU A 212 10.53 -7.95 -25.52
CA GLU A 212 9.78 -6.92 -26.25
C GLU A 212 8.98 -6.00 -25.32
N ALA A 213 8.33 -6.54 -24.29
CA ALA A 213 7.61 -5.75 -23.30
C ALA A 213 8.52 -4.72 -22.57
N ALA A 214 9.79 -5.08 -22.32
CA ALA A 214 10.75 -4.13 -21.75
C ALA A 214 11.08 -3.00 -22.74
N ARG A 215 11.11 -3.30 -24.06
CA ARG A 215 11.29 -2.28 -25.11
C ARG A 215 10.06 -1.37 -25.21
N ASP A 216 8.86 -1.88 -25.00
CA ASP A 216 7.63 -1.06 -24.98
C ASP A 216 7.63 -0.07 -23.80
N CYS A 217 8.04 -0.53 -22.61
CA CYS A 217 8.31 0.35 -21.47
C CYS A 217 9.37 1.41 -21.79
N ALA A 218 10.47 1.03 -22.45
CA ALA A 218 11.50 1.97 -22.87
C ALA A 218 10.98 2.99 -23.90
N ARG A 219 10.14 2.57 -24.86
CA ARG A 219 9.49 3.47 -25.83
C ARG A 219 8.61 4.50 -25.14
N HIS A 220 7.83 4.10 -24.13
CA HIS A 220 7.07 5.05 -23.32
C HIS A 220 7.98 6.09 -22.64
N PHE A 221 9.09 5.66 -22.02
CA PHE A 221 10.06 6.57 -21.42
C PHE A 221 10.67 7.53 -22.46
N ILE A 222 11.11 7.01 -23.60
CA ILE A 222 11.72 7.79 -24.68
C ILE A 222 10.77 8.85 -25.22
N GLN A 223 9.50 8.49 -25.44
CA GLN A 223 8.47 9.41 -25.89
C GLN A 223 8.31 10.57 -24.90
N ARG A 224 8.18 10.25 -23.60
CA ARG A 224 8.07 11.29 -22.55
C ARG A 224 9.32 12.15 -22.48
N TRP A 225 10.50 11.55 -22.46
CA TRP A 225 11.78 12.27 -22.40
C TRP A 225 11.92 13.27 -23.54
N ASN A 226 11.73 12.81 -24.78
CA ASN A 226 11.92 13.64 -25.97
C ASN A 226 10.93 14.81 -26.01
N ILE A 227 9.69 14.62 -25.56
CA ILE A 227 8.68 15.67 -25.51
C ILE A 227 9.02 16.72 -24.45
N HIS A 228 9.47 16.30 -23.26
CA HIS A 228 9.87 17.24 -22.21
C HIS A 228 11.16 17.98 -22.57
N LYS A 229 12.10 17.30 -23.23
CA LYS A 229 13.28 17.93 -23.80
C LYS A 229 12.88 18.98 -24.83
N ALA A 230 12.01 18.64 -25.78
CA ALA A 230 11.58 19.57 -26.81
C ALA A 230 10.85 20.79 -26.24
N SER A 231 10.07 20.62 -25.17
CA SER A 231 9.32 21.72 -24.54
C SER A 231 10.16 22.61 -23.62
N LYS A 232 11.05 22.03 -22.80
CA LYS A 232 11.81 22.79 -21.77
C LYS A 232 13.25 23.10 -22.18
N TYR A 233 13.91 22.22 -22.93
CA TYR A 233 15.35 22.29 -23.21
C TYR A 233 15.71 21.91 -24.66
N PRO A 234 15.10 22.55 -25.67
CA PRO A 234 15.23 22.12 -27.07
C PRO A 234 16.68 22.14 -27.57
N ASN A 235 17.44 23.18 -27.20
CA ASN A 235 18.82 23.41 -27.66
C ASN A 235 19.90 22.95 -26.67
N ASN A 236 19.53 22.39 -25.52
CA ASN A 236 20.50 21.97 -24.52
C ASN A 236 21.09 20.59 -24.89
N ALA A 237 22.38 20.57 -25.20
CA ALA A 237 23.10 19.35 -25.59
C ALA A 237 23.33 18.37 -24.43
N LEU A 238 23.25 18.81 -23.17
CA LEU A 238 23.41 17.93 -21.98
C LEU A 238 22.28 16.91 -21.86
N TYR A 239 21.11 17.24 -22.42
CA TYR A 239 19.97 16.33 -22.47
C TYR A 239 19.84 15.83 -23.91
N PRO A 240 20.36 14.65 -24.29
CA PRO A 240 20.26 14.17 -25.67
C PRO A 240 18.82 13.74 -26.00
N TYR A 241 18.44 13.78 -27.28
CA TYR A 241 17.26 13.02 -27.73
C TYR A 241 17.60 11.52 -27.68
N ILE A 242 16.65 10.71 -27.24
CA ILE A 242 16.84 9.26 -27.11
C ILE A 242 16.07 8.57 -28.25
N LEU A 243 16.66 7.52 -28.81
CA LEU A 243 16.05 6.72 -29.87
C LEU A 243 15.72 5.31 -29.36
N PRO A 244 14.58 4.73 -29.78
CA PRO A 244 14.25 3.37 -29.40
C PRO A 244 15.17 2.38 -30.12
N LYS A 245 15.61 1.34 -29.41
CA LYS A 245 16.29 0.20 -30.03
C LYS A 245 15.29 -0.62 -30.88
N THR A 246 15.75 -1.19 -32.00
CA THR A 246 14.94 -2.03 -32.91
C THR A 246 14.60 -3.38 -32.30
N TYR A 247 13.43 -3.95 -32.61
CA TYR A 247 13.02 -5.25 -32.04
C TYR A 247 13.89 -6.43 -32.53
N ASP A 248 14.50 -6.31 -33.73
CA ASP A 248 15.37 -7.35 -34.33
C ASP A 248 16.76 -7.49 -33.69
N ASP A 249 17.05 -6.70 -32.66
CA ASP A 249 18.36 -6.66 -32.02
C ASP A 249 18.57 -7.89 -31.11
N LYS A 250 19.62 -8.66 -31.42
CA LYS A 250 19.98 -9.94 -30.80
C LYS A 250 20.52 -9.80 -29.38
N GLU A 251 20.80 -8.58 -28.91
CA GLU A 251 21.23 -8.28 -27.53
C GLU A 251 20.06 -8.19 -26.52
N LEU A 252 18.98 -8.93 -26.76
CA LEU A 252 17.92 -9.04 -25.77
C LEU A 252 18.45 -9.79 -24.54
N ILE A 253 18.24 -9.22 -23.35
CA ILE A 253 18.43 -9.95 -22.09
C ILE A 253 17.43 -11.10 -22.10
N ASP A 254 17.92 -12.30 -22.37
CA ASP A 254 17.10 -13.50 -22.37
C ASP A 254 16.76 -13.94 -20.94
N SER A 255 15.84 -14.91 -20.82
CA SER A 255 15.39 -15.43 -19.53
C SER A 255 16.53 -16.04 -18.68
N SER A 256 17.59 -16.54 -19.32
CA SER A 256 18.75 -17.13 -18.63
C SER A 256 19.65 -16.05 -18.02
N MET A 257 19.82 -14.93 -18.71
CA MET A 257 20.56 -13.78 -18.21
C MET A 257 19.77 -13.06 -17.13
N LEU A 258 18.45 -12.93 -17.29
CA LEU A 258 17.57 -12.41 -16.25
C LEU A 258 17.60 -13.28 -14.99
N TYR A 259 17.56 -14.61 -15.13
CA TYR A 259 17.69 -15.53 -13.99
C TYR A 259 19.01 -15.36 -13.24
N LYS A 260 20.13 -15.18 -13.97
CA LYS A 260 21.44 -14.88 -13.35
C LYS A 260 21.46 -13.54 -12.62
N ILE A 261 20.80 -12.51 -13.15
CA ILE A 261 20.74 -11.17 -12.56
C ILE A 261 19.88 -11.17 -11.29
N LEU A 262 18.73 -11.87 -11.32
CA LEU A 262 17.76 -11.87 -10.22
C LEU A 262 18.14 -12.84 -9.08
N GLY A 263 19.09 -13.75 -9.33
CA GLY A 263 19.52 -14.77 -8.38
C GLY A 263 18.68 -16.04 -8.45
N GLU A 264 19.26 -17.15 -7.97
CA GLU A 264 18.70 -18.50 -8.13
C GLU A 264 17.29 -18.69 -7.54
N GLU A 265 16.93 -17.88 -6.54
CA GLU A 265 15.63 -17.90 -5.86
C GLU A 265 14.48 -17.32 -6.68
N ARG A 266 14.76 -16.55 -7.74
CA ARG A 266 13.76 -15.81 -8.53
C ARG A 266 13.73 -16.32 -9.96
N LYS A 267 13.14 -17.49 -10.16
CA LYS A 267 12.97 -18.08 -11.50
C LYS A 267 11.92 -17.28 -12.31
N PRO A 268 12.29 -16.64 -13.43
CA PRO A 268 11.32 -15.96 -14.27
C PRO A 268 10.37 -16.97 -14.93
N ILE A 269 9.14 -16.53 -15.18
CA ILE A 269 8.10 -17.30 -15.87
C ILE A 269 7.87 -16.67 -17.24
N CYS A 270 7.73 -17.48 -18.27
CA CYS A 270 7.36 -17.01 -19.60
C CYS A 270 5.85 -16.72 -19.63
N VAL A 271 5.48 -15.51 -20.05
CA VAL A 271 4.11 -15.02 -20.10
C VAL A 271 3.92 -14.16 -21.35
N ASP A 272 2.69 -14.10 -21.85
CA ASP A 272 2.28 -13.06 -22.80
C ASP A 272 2.04 -11.77 -22.02
N ALA A 273 2.79 -10.71 -22.35
CA ALA A 273 2.74 -9.44 -21.65
C ALA A 273 2.38 -8.30 -22.62
N GLN A 274 1.41 -7.48 -22.24
CA GLN A 274 1.04 -6.27 -22.96
C GLN A 274 1.23 -5.06 -22.05
N CYS A 275 2.06 -4.12 -22.48
CA CYS A 275 2.19 -2.84 -21.77
C CYS A 275 0.96 -1.96 -22.02
N VAL A 276 0.36 -1.47 -20.94
CA VAL A 276 -0.77 -0.53 -20.95
C VAL A 276 -0.39 0.74 -20.20
N ARG A 277 -1.02 1.87 -20.52
CA ARG A 277 -0.75 3.18 -19.92
C ARG A 277 -1.97 4.09 -19.88
N SER A 278 -1.83 5.18 -19.14
CA SER A 278 -2.76 6.30 -19.12
C SER A 278 -1.98 7.56 -19.48
N VAL A 279 -2.19 8.08 -20.68
CA VAL A 279 -1.46 9.25 -21.20
C VAL A 279 -2.37 10.19 -21.99
N SER A 280 -1.96 11.44 -22.09
CA SER A 280 -2.64 12.47 -22.84
C SER A 280 -1.62 13.46 -23.40
N TYR A 281 -2.10 14.49 -24.09
CA TYR A 281 -1.26 15.54 -24.65
C TYR A 281 -0.28 16.15 -23.63
N TRP A 282 -0.73 16.47 -22.42
CA TRP A 282 0.12 17.15 -21.44
C TRP A 282 1.25 16.27 -20.89
N SER A 283 1.04 14.95 -20.81
CA SER A 283 1.99 14.01 -20.18
C SER A 283 2.93 13.34 -21.17
N CYS A 284 2.47 13.11 -22.40
CA CYS A 284 3.17 12.33 -23.41
C CYS A 284 2.95 12.84 -24.85
N GLY A 285 2.41 14.06 -25.03
CA GLY A 285 2.21 14.72 -26.33
C GLY A 285 1.39 13.93 -27.35
N VAL A 286 0.58 12.97 -26.90
CA VAL A 286 -0.34 12.23 -27.76
C VAL A 286 -1.55 13.10 -28.10
N ARG A 287 -2.06 13.00 -29.34
CA ARG A 287 -3.25 13.74 -29.78
C ARG A 287 -4.50 13.20 -29.11
N ASP A 288 -4.67 11.88 -29.21
CA ASP A 288 -5.78 11.17 -28.58
C ASP A 288 -5.38 10.70 -27.17
N ILE A 289 -6.32 10.80 -26.24
CA ILE A 289 -6.12 10.32 -24.87
C ILE A 289 -6.06 8.79 -24.92
N GLU A 290 -5.01 8.22 -24.33
CA GLU A 290 -4.89 6.79 -24.15
C GLU A 290 -5.30 6.40 -22.73
N CYS A 291 -6.28 5.52 -22.62
CA CYS A 291 -6.78 4.95 -21.36
C CYS A 291 -6.70 3.41 -21.37
N SER A 292 -5.64 2.86 -21.99
CA SER A 292 -5.48 1.42 -22.20
C SER A 292 -5.45 0.62 -20.89
N ILE A 293 -4.99 1.23 -19.78
CA ILE A 293 -5.12 0.62 -18.43
C ILE A 293 -6.59 0.40 -18.08
N GLN A 294 -7.43 1.43 -18.14
CA GLN A 294 -8.85 1.30 -17.78
C GLN A 294 -9.54 0.27 -18.68
N ASN A 295 -9.24 0.27 -19.98
CA ASN A 295 -9.81 -0.67 -20.92
C ASN A 295 -9.42 -2.12 -20.58
N ALA A 296 -8.16 -2.36 -20.20
CA ALA A 296 -7.69 -3.68 -19.77
C ALA A 296 -8.38 -4.15 -18.48
N TYR A 297 -8.52 -3.25 -17.48
CA TYR A 297 -9.28 -3.54 -16.25
C TYR A 297 -10.73 -3.94 -16.58
N ILE A 298 -11.40 -3.15 -17.41
CA ILE A 298 -12.80 -3.38 -17.79
C ILE A 298 -12.94 -4.71 -18.54
N ASP A 299 -12.10 -4.96 -19.55
CA ASP A 299 -12.11 -6.20 -20.32
C ASP A 299 -11.90 -7.44 -19.43
N MET A 300 -10.92 -7.37 -18.52
CA MET A 300 -10.65 -8.46 -17.58
C MET A 300 -11.83 -8.72 -16.64
N ILE A 301 -12.46 -7.67 -16.11
CA ILE A 301 -13.65 -7.83 -15.25
C ILE A 301 -14.80 -8.46 -16.04
N TYR A 302 -15.08 -7.97 -17.25
CA TYR A 302 -16.17 -8.49 -18.08
C TYR A 302 -15.97 -9.97 -18.43
N ASN A 303 -14.73 -10.37 -18.71
CA ASN A 303 -14.38 -11.73 -19.11
C ASN A 303 -14.14 -12.69 -17.93
N ALA A 304 -14.14 -12.20 -16.68
CA ALA A 304 -13.94 -13.03 -15.48
C ALA A 304 -15.01 -14.12 -15.37
N GLN A 305 -14.66 -15.32 -14.93
CA GLN A 305 -15.52 -16.49 -14.84
C GLN A 305 -15.80 -16.91 -13.40
N HIS A 306 -14.79 -16.86 -12.52
CA HIS A 306 -14.85 -17.43 -11.17
C HIS A 306 -14.57 -16.40 -10.09
N PHE A 307 -13.47 -15.65 -10.18
CA PHE A 307 -13.14 -14.68 -9.14
C PHE A 307 -12.27 -13.54 -9.63
N ILE A 308 -12.31 -12.45 -8.88
CA ILE A 308 -11.43 -11.29 -9.04
C ILE A 308 -10.82 -10.97 -7.67
N TYR A 309 -9.50 -10.83 -7.64
CA TYR A 309 -8.78 -10.33 -6.47
C TYR A 309 -8.16 -8.98 -6.83
N ILE A 310 -8.40 -7.97 -5.99
CA ILE A 310 -7.94 -6.59 -6.19
C ILE A 310 -7.19 -6.15 -4.95
N GLU A 311 -5.93 -5.74 -5.12
CA GLU A 311 -5.21 -4.95 -4.12
C GLU A 311 -5.00 -3.56 -4.71
N ASN A 312 -5.54 -2.53 -4.08
CA ASN A 312 -5.39 -1.18 -4.57
C ASN A 312 -5.25 -0.18 -3.42
N GLN A 313 -4.46 0.86 -3.63
CA GLN A 313 -4.36 1.97 -2.70
C GLN A 313 -5.69 2.72 -2.56
N PHE A 314 -6.47 2.80 -3.64
CA PHE A 314 -7.75 3.50 -3.66
C PHE A 314 -8.81 2.66 -4.38
N PHE A 315 -10.05 2.71 -3.86
CA PHE A 315 -11.23 2.22 -4.55
C PHE A 315 -12.21 3.38 -4.69
N VAL A 316 -11.92 4.25 -5.66
CA VAL A 316 -12.78 5.40 -6.00
C VAL A 316 -13.40 5.14 -7.36
N THR A 317 -14.61 4.60 -7.34
CA THR A 317 -15.40 4.25 -8.53
C THR A 317 -16.86 4.19 -8.15
N THR A 318 -17.76 4.49 -9.07
CA THR A 318 -19.20 4.43 -8.79
C THR A 318 -19.92 3.78 -9.96
N VAL A 319 -21.15 3.38 -9.72
CA VAL A 319 -21.97 2.70 -10.72
C VAL A 319 -22.98 3.70 -11.27
N GLN A 320 -22.96 3.92 -12.59
CA GLN A 320 -23.84 4.83 -13.31
C GLN A 320 -23.81 6.29 -12.81
N ASP A 321 -22.65 6.73 -12.34
CA ASP A 321 -22.42 8.13 -11.94
C ASP A 321 -21.90 8.96 -13.13
N GLN A 322 -22.23 10.24 -13.13
CA GLN A 322 -21.73 11.21 -14.11
C GLN A 322 -20.51 11.99 -13.60
N LYS A 323 -20.28 12.03 -12.28
CA LYS A 323 -19.19 12.79 -11.66
C LYS A 323 -17.88 12.03 -11.70
N ILE A 324 -17.89 10.76 -11.27
CA ILE A 324 -16.75 9.85 -11.38
C ILE A 324 -16.78 9.21 -12.76
N LYS A 325 -15.71 9.38 -13.53
CA LYS A 325 -15.69 9.04 -14.97
C LYS A 325 -15.19 7.63 -15.27
N ASN A 326 -14.40 7.04 -14.37
CA ASN A 326 -13.89 5.68 -14.58
C ASN A 326 -15.07 4.68 -14.51
N ARG A 327 -15.04 3.64 -15.34
CA ARG A 327 -16.16 2.68 -15.50
C ARG A 327 -15.88 1.31 -14.86
N ILE A 328 -14.92 1.25 -13.94
CA ILE A 328 -14.52 0.00 -13.26
C ILE A 328 -15.67 -0.50 -12.37
N GLY A 329 -16.32 0.40 -11.62
CA GLY A 329 -17.48 0.09 -10.80
C GLY A 329 -18.65 -0.47 -11.62
N ASP A 330 -18.94 0.13 -12.77
CA ASP A 330 -19.96 -0.38 -13.70
C ASP A 330 -19.60 -1.78 -14.24
N ALA A 331 -18.33 -2.02 -14.59
CA ALA A 331 -17.89 -3.33 -15.05
C ALA A 331 -18.06 -4.40 -13.96
N LEU A 332 -17.65 -4.10 -12.72
CA LEU A 332 -17.84 -4.99 -11.56
C LEU A 332 -19.32 -5.28 -11.30
N TYR A 333 -20.14 -4.22 -11.27
CA TYR A 333 -21.58 -4.33 -11.11
C TYR A 333 -22.19 -5.27 -12.16
N ASN A 334 -21.93 -5.00 -13.45
CA ASN A 334 -22.48 -5.80 -14.55
C ASN A 334 -22.03 -7.26 -14.48
N ARG A 335 -20.76 -7.51 -14.15
CA ARG A 335 -20.23 -8.86 -14.00
C ARG A 335 -20.89 -9.63 -12.85
N ILE A 336 -21.10 -8.97 -11.71
CA ILE A 336 -21.78 -9.56 -10.55
C ILE A 336 -23.25 -9.85 -10.88
N ILE A 337 -23.96 -8.91 -11.53
CA ILE A 337 -25.34 -9.15 -11.97
C ILE A 337 -25.42 -10.34 -12.91
N ARG A 338 -24.50 -10.48 -13.87
CA ARG A 338 -24.43 -11.66 -14.76
C ARG A 338 -24.29 -12.95 -13.95
N ALA A 339 -23.39 -12.99 -12.97
CA ALA A 339 -23.22 -14.17 -12.10
C ALA A 339 -24.51 -14.51 -11.36
N HIS A 340 -25.14 -13.49 -10.77
CA HIS A 340 -26.37 -13.64 -10.00
C HIS A 340 -27.52 -14.19 -10.84
N MET A 341 -27.74 -13.62 -12.03
CA MET A 341 -28.78 -14.08 -12.96
C MET A 341 -28.54 -15.52 -13.42
N ASN A 342 -27.29 -15.90 -13.65
CA ASN A 342 -26.91 -17.24 -14.07
C ASN A 342 -26.80 -18.24 -12.90
N LYS A 343 -26.97 -17.79 -11.65
CA LYS A 343 -26.73 -18.58 -10.42
C LYS A 343 -25.32 -19.19 -10.38
N GLU A 344 -24.34 -18.47 -10.90
CA GLU A 344 -22.93 -18.84 -10.88
C GLU A 344 -22.30 -18.44 -9.54
N LYS A 345 -21.41 -19.30 -9.01
CA LYS A 345 -20.53 -18.89 -7.91
C LYS A 345 -19.47 -17.93 -8.48
N PHE A 346 -19.48 -16.70 -7.98
CA PHE A 346 -18.54 -15.67 -8.39
C PHE A 346 -18.18 -14.79 -7.19
N ARG A 347 -16.88 -14.56 -6.96
CA ARG A 347 -16.38 -13.83 -5.78
C ARG A 347 -15.41 -12.72 -6.19
N VAL A 348 -15.53 -11.56 -5.55
CA VAL A 348 -14.63 -10.42 -5.68
C VAL A 348 -14.08 -10.07 -4.31
N TYR A 349 -12.76 -10.06 -4.19
CA TYR A 349 -12.03 -9.73 -2.98
C TYR A 349 -11.27 -8.43 -3.20
N VAL A 350 -11.51 -7.42 -2.38
CA VAL A 350 -10.86 -6.11 -2.49
C VAL A 350 -10.09 -5.81 -1.22
N VAL A 351 -8.78 -5.57 -1.33
CA VAL A 351 -7.90 -5.21 -0.21
C VAL A 351 -7.44 -3.76 -0.37
N LEU A 352 -7.69 -2.96 0.67
CA LEU A 352 -7.44 -1.53 0.72
C LEU A 352 -6.59 -1.15 1.93
N PRO A 353 -5.87 -0.01 1.90
CA PRO A 353 -5.37 0.57 3.14
C PRO A 353 -6.55 0.98 4.01
N LEU A 354 -6.49 0.68 5.32
CA LEU A 354 -7.59 0.99 6.25
C LEU A 354 -7.86 2.50 6.35
N LEU A 355 -6.84 3.34 6.14
CA LEU A 355 -6.95 4.79 6.00
C LEU A 355 -6.01 5.29 4.90
N PRO A 356 -6.41 6.31 4.13
CA PRO A 356 -5.51 7.03 3.23
C PRO A 356 -4.24 7.53 3.94
N GLY A 357 -3.06 7.30 3.36
CA GLY A 357 -1.76 7.56 3.97
C GLY A 357 -1.34 9.02 3.93
N PHE A 358 -2.07 9.89 4.64
CA PHE A 358 -1.81 11.33 4.72
C PHE A 358 -1.84 11.81 6.18
N SER A 359 -1.07 12.86 6.46
CA SER A 359 -1.05 13.53 7.77
C SER A 359 -2.21 14.52 7.95
N ASN A 360 -2.72 15.09 6.85
CA ASN A 360 -3.81 16.06 6.86
C ASN A 360 -5.18 15.35 6.96
N VAL A 361 -5.87 15.61 8.06
CA VAL A 361 -7.19 15.01 8.36
C VAL A 361 -8.25 15.34 7.29
N ASN A 362 -8.28 16.55 6.75
CA ASN A 362 -9.26 16.93 5.73
C ASN A 362 -9.08 16.12 4.44
N VAL A 363 -7.82 15.85 4.07
CA VAL A 363 -7.48 15.00 2.91
C VAL A 363 -7.91 13.56 3.15
N VAL A 364 -7.61 13.02 4.34
CA VAL A 364 -8.02 11.67 4.75
C VAL A 364 -9.54 11.54 4.69
N GLN A 365 -10.27 12.51 5.23
CA GLN A 365 -11.73 12.55 5.24
C GLN A 365 -12.33 12.63 3.83
N ALA A 366 -11.80 13.49 2.95
CA ALA A 366 -12.27 13.63 1.57
C ALA A 366 -12.13 12.31 0.77
N ILE A 367 -10.97 11.67 0.87
CA ILE A 367 -10.71 10.40 0.18
C ILE A 367 -11.54 9.28 0.79
N LEU A 368 -11.64 9.22 2.12
CA LEU A 368 -12.48 8.23 2.80
C LEU A 368 -13.95 8.36 2.39
N GLU A 369 -14.49 9.58 2.28
CA GLU A 369 -15.85 9.81 1.77
C GLU A 369 -16.06 9.21 0.38
N LEU A 370 -15.08 9.39 -0.53
CA LEU A 370 -15.14 8.86 -1.89
C LEU A 370 -15.05 7.33 -1.91
N ILE A 371 -14.19 6.74 -1.09
CA ILE A 371 -14.10 5.28 -0.93
C ILE A 371 -15.43 4.74 -0.42
N MET A 372 -15.99 5.32 0.65
CA MET A 372 -17.27 4.88 1.21
C MET A 372 -18.41 5.06 0.20
N LYS A 373 -18.43 6.16 -0.58
CA LYS A 373 -19.39 6.35 -1.68
C LYS A 373 -19.26 5.33 -2.80
N SER A 374 -18.07 4.79 -3.00
CA SER A 374 -17.83 3.73 -3.97
C SER A 374 -18.36 2.38 -3.48
N ILE A 375 -18.23 2.12 -2.18
CA ILE A 375 -18.55 0.82 -1.56
C ILE A 375 -20.02 0.73 -1.15
N ASN A 376 -20.45 1.50 -0.15
CA ASN A 376 -21.74 1.32 0.53
C ASN A 376 -22.56 2.60 0.79
N LYS A 377 -22.01 3.79 0.55
CA LYS A 377 -22.66 5.07 0.88
C LYS A 377 -23.29 5.72 -0.34
N GLY A 378 -24.62 5.89 -0.32
CA GLY A 378 -25.36 6.58 -1.37
C GLY A 378 -25.76 5.69 -2.55
N GLU A 379 -26.61 6.23 -3.41
CA GLU A 379 -27.35 5.48 -4.45
C GLU A 379 -26.47 4.92 -5.57
N THR A 380 -25.31 5.53 -5.81
CA THR A 380 -24.36 5.10 -6.86
C THR A 380 -23.28 4.14 -6.34
N SER A 381 -23.31 3.80 -5.04
CA SER A 381 -22.39 2.82 -4.45
C SER A 381 -22.67 1.41 -4.95
N ILE A 382 -21.62 0.58 -5.06
CA ILE A 382 -21.78 -0.78 -5.58
C ILE A 382 -22.74 -1.62 -4.73
N TYR A 383 -22.69 -1.53 -3.40
CA TYR A 383 -23.61 -2.26 -2.53
C TYR A 383 -25.06 -1.83 -2.72
N GLN A 384 -25.35 -0.53 -2.77
CA GLN A 384 -26.72 -0.05 -2.92
C GLN A 384 -27.30 -0.44 -4.28
N ARG A 385 -26.48 -0.39 -5.32
CA ARG A 385 -26.88 -0.76 -6.69
C ARG A 385 -27.14 -2.25 -6.84
N LEU A 386 -26.33 -3.10 -6.20
CA LEU A 386 -26.58 -4.55 -6.16
C LEU A 386 -27.87 -4.88 -5.38
N LYS A 387 -28.09 -4.23 -4.23
CA LYS A 387 -29.33 -4.36 -3.45
C LYS A 387 -30.57 -3.97 -4.26
N ASN A 388 -30.52 -2.84 -4.95
CA ASN A 388 -31.62 -2.37 -5.79
C ASN A 388 -31.93 -3.33 -6.96
N HIS A 389 -30.97 -4.16 -7.37
CA HIS A 389 -31.16 -5.18 -8.41
C HIS A 389 -31.68 -6.53 -7.87
N GLY A 390 -31.94 -6.65 -6.56
CA GLY A 390 -32.49 -7.85 -5.94
C GLY A 390 -31.47 -8.74 -5.22
N ILE A 391 -30.20 -8.35 -5.13
CA ILE A 391 -29.19 -9.06 -4.32
C ILE A 391 -29.30 -8.57 -2.87
N SER A 392 -29.92 -9.35 -2.00
CA SER A 392 -30.14 -8.99 -0.58
C SER A 392 -28.84 -8.72 0.16
N ASN A 393 -27.82 -9.55 -0.07
CA ASN A 393 -26.50 -9.44 0.56
C ASN A 393 -25.38 -9.30 -0.50
N PRO A 394 -24.96 -8.07 -0.83
CA PRO A 394 -23.85 -7.84 -1.76
C PRO A 394 -22.54 -8.52 -1.38
N GLU A 395 -22.32 -8.77 -0.08
CA GLU A 395 -21.09 -9.40 0.41
C GLU A 395 -20.94 -10.84 -0.07
N GLU A 396 -22.02 -11.49 -0.53
CA GLU A 396 -21.93 -12.79 -1.20
C GLU A 396 -21.11 -12.72 -2.49
N TYR A 397 -21.00 -11.55 -3.13
CA TYR A 397 -20.28 -11.39 -4.38
C TYR A 397 -19.04 -10.53 -4.25
N ILE A 398 -19.06 -9.46 -3.46
CA ILE A 398 -17.94 -8.53 -3.32
C ILE A 398 -17.68 -8.19 -1.86
N THR A 399 -16.43 -8.37 -1.42
CA THR A 399 -16.01 -8.18 -0.02
C THR A 399 -14.78 -7.29 0.07
N PHE A 400 -14.71 -6.49 1.13
CA PHE A 400 -13.66 -5.50 1.36
C PHE A 400 -12.87 -5.81 2.63
N TYR A 401 -11.56 -5.72 2.51
CA TYR A 401 -10.61 -6.01 3.58
C TYR A 401 -9.55 -4.92 3.68
N GLY A 402 -8.88 -4.87 4.81
CA GLY A 402 -7.63 -4.12 4.97
C GLY A 402 -6.58 -4.92 5.69
N MET A 403 -5.42 -4.32 5.94
CA MET A 403 -4.30 -5.00 6.57
C MET A 403 -3.78 -4.25 7.78
N ARG A 404 -3.41 -5.00 8.82
CA ARG A 404 -2.86 -4.48 10.08
C ARG A 404 -1.86 -5.46 10.66
N ASN A 405 -0.84 -4.91 11.35
CA ASN A 405 0.14 -5.70 12.07
C ASN A 405 0.30 -5.20 13.52
N TRP A 406 0.90 -6.03 14.37
CA TRP A 406 1.32 -5.68 15.72
C TRP A 406 2.74 -6.15 16.00
N ASP A 407 3.40 -5.48 16.96
CA ASP A 407 4.70 -5.89 17.47
C ASP A 407 4.95 -5.28 18.85
N ILE A 408 6.14 -5.49 19.40
CA ILE A 408 6.61 -4.92 20.66
C ILE A 408 7.68 -3.87 20.38
N LEU A 409 7.36 -2.60 20.68
CA LEU A 409 8.28 -1.48 20.55
C LEU A 409 8.67 -0.96 21.94
N MET A 410 9.97 -0.96 22.25
CA MET A 410 10.49 -0.54 23.57
C MET A 410 9.77 -1.22 24.75
N GLY A 411 9.43 -2.51 24.59
CA GLY A 411 8.71 -3.29 25.58
C GLY A 411 7.19 -3.06 25.61
N THR A 412 6.64 -2.19 24.76
CA THR A 412 5.20 -1.90 24.70
C THR A 412 4.57 -2.52 23.46
N LEU A 413 3.39 -3.14 23.60
CA LEU A 413 2.62 -3.62 22.46
C LEU A 413 2.14 -2.44 21.60
N VAL A 414 2.48 -2.46 20.33
CA VAL A 414 2.08 -1.48 19.32
C VAL A 414 1.40 -2.17 18.15
N THR A 415 0.56 -1.42 17.43
CA THR A 415 -0.07 -1.88 16.19
C THR A 415 -0.05 -0.75 15.19
N GLU A 416 0.10 -1.09 13.91
CA GLU A 416 -0.14 -0.16 12.81
C GLU A 416 -0.82 -0.80 11.61
N ILE A 417 -1.49 0.05 10.84
CA ILE A 417 -2.02 -0.29 9.51
C ILE A 417 -0.84 -0.73 8.64
N VAL A 418 -1.00 -1.84 7.91
CA VAL A 418 -0.11 -2.18 6.81
C VAL A 418 -0.64 -1.45 5.59
N TYR A 419 0.14 -0.50 5.09
CA TYR A 419 -0.30 0.40 4.04
C TYR A 419 -0.22 -0.30 2.68
N VAL A 420 -1.39 -0.71 2.18
CA VAL A 420 -1.56 -1.28 0.85
C VAL A 420 -1.37 -0.16 -0.18
N HIS A 421 -0.21 -0.18 -0.82
CA HIS A 421 0.15 0.69 -1.93
C HIS A 421 0.14 -0.06 -3.27
N SER A 422 -0.28 -1.32 -3.28
CA SER A 422 -0.55 -2.12 -4.46
C SER A 422 -1.46 -1.45 -5.49
N LYS A 423 -1.36 -1.92 -6.74
CA LYS A 423 -2.23 -1.66 -7.89
C LYS A 423 -2.33 -2.95 -8.73
N LEU A 424 -2.84 -4.00 -8.11
CA LEU A 424 -2.91 -5.35 -8.64
C LEU A 424 -4.36 -5.81 -8.81
N MET A 425 -4.63 -6.43 -9.95
CA MET A 425 -5.83 -7.23 -10.19
C MET A 425 -5.45 -8.60 -10.74
N ILE A 426 -5.95 -9.67 -10.09
CA ILE A 426 -5.84 -11.05 -10.54
C ILE A 426 -7.25 -11.54 -10.91
N VAL A 427 -7.39 -12.14 -12.08
CA VAL A 427 -8.65 -12.70 -12.59
C VAL A 427 -8.44 -14.16 -12.96
N ASP A 428 -9.30 -15.02 -12.38
CA ASP A 428 -9.39 -16.45 -12.67
C ASP A 428 -8.03 -17.19 -12.71
N ASP A 429 -7.40 -17.32 -11.55
CA ASP A 429 -6.18 -18.14 -11.44
C ASP A 429 -6.39 -19.56 -11.98
N ARG A 430 -5.45 -20.01 -12.82
CA ARG A 430 -5.43 -21.35 -13.41
C ARG A 430 -4.72 -22.39 -12.55
N LYS A 431 -4.07 -21.98 -11.45
CA LYS A 431 -3.57 -22.87 -10.40
C LYS A 431 -4.20 -22.49 -9.07
N GLN A 432 -4.73 -23.51 -8.40
CA GLN A 432 -5.08 -23.48 -6.98
C GLN A 432 -3.91 -22.84 -6.22
N MET A 433 -4.07 -21.60 -5.74
CA MET A 433 -3.01 -20.91 -5.01
C MET A 433 -2.57 -21.81 -3.84
N LEU A 434 -1.27 -22.09 -3.83
CA LEU A 434 -0.59 -23.05 -2.99
C LEU A 434 -0.94 -22.92 -1.50
N GLY A 435 -1.32 -24.07 -0.94
CA GLY A 435 -1.19 -24.51 0.45
C GLY A 435 -0.93 -23.45 1.51
N ILE A 436 -1.95 -23.21 2.33
CA ILE A 436 -1.77 -22.74 3.70
C ILE A 436 -0.97 -23.84 4.44
N GLN A 437 0.36 -23.80 4.40
CA GLN A 437 1.20 -24.60 5.28
C GLN A 437 1.14 -24.01 6.70
N ASN A 438 -0.03 -24.08 7.33
CA ASN A 438 -0.11 -24.18 8.78
C ASN A 438 -0.08 -25.67 9.13
N LYS A 439 0.50 -26.03 10.27
CA LYS A 439 0.65 -27.40 10.81
C LYS A 439 -0.68 -28.16 11.05
N GLN A 440 -1.79 -27.70 10.49
CA GLN A 440 -3.09 -28.35 10.48
C GLN A 440 -3.60 -28.34 9.05
N ASP A 441 -3.47 -29.50 8.39
CA ASP A 441 -3.90 -29.77 7.03
C ASP A 441 -5.38 -29.44 6.84
N MET A 442 -5.68 -28.32 6.19
CA MET A 442 -6.97 -28.04 5.57
C MET A 442 -6.70 -27.81 4.09
N SER A 443 -7.04 -28.79 3.25
CA SER A 443 -7.07 -28.64 1.80
C SER A 443 -8.29 -27.79 1.44
N VAL A 444 -8.19 -26.47 1.63
CA VAL A 444 -9.27 -25.55 1.25
C VAL A 444 -9.38 -25.54 -0.28
N GLU A 445 -10.58 -25.75 -0.81
CA GLU A 445 -10.88 -25.58 -2.24
C GLU A 445 -10.49 -24.16 -2.73
N GLY A 446 -10.36 -23.96 -4.05
CA GLY A 446 -9.85 -22.70 -4.62
C GLY A 446 -10.62 -21.44 -4.21
N PRO A 447 -10.13 -20.23 -4.55
CA PRO A 447 -10.63 -18.94 -4.02
C PRO A 447 -12.12 -18.63 -4.25
N CYS A 448 -12.82 -19.36 -5.12
CA CYS A 448 -14.25 -19.20 -5.36
C CYS A 448 -15.13 -20.11 -4.46
N SER A 449 -14.52 -21.04 -3.74
CA SER A 449 -15.23 -21.99 -2.88
C SER A 449 -15.81 -21.32 -1.63
N ASP A 450 -16.93 -21.86 -1.15
CA ASP A 450 -17.57 -21.36 0.08
C ASP A 450 -16.69 -21.64 1.31
N GLU A 451 -15.95 -22.76 1.30
CA GLU A 451 -15.01 -23.09 2.37
C GLU A 451 -13.89 -22.05 2.48
N PHE A 452 -13.27 -21.68 1.36
CA PHE A 452 -12.26 -20.63 1.33
C PHE A 452 -12.82 -19.29 1.79
N TYR A 453 -13.98 -18.92 1.25
CA TYR A 453 -14.64 -17.66 1.57
C TYR A 453 -14.94 -17.53 3.08
N GLU A 454 -15.52 -18.57 3.69
CA GLU A 454 -15.82 -18.58 5.12
C GLU A 454 -14.56 -18.63 5.98
N TYR A 455 -13.54 -19.40 5.56
CA TYR A 455 -12.24 -19.42 6.24
C TYR A 455 -11.59 -18.03 6.24
N PHE A 456 -11.53 -17.37 5.08
CA PHE A 456 -10.91 -16.06 4.90
C PHE A 456 -11.65 -14.98 5.70
N ARG A 457 -12.98 -14.96 5.64
CA ARG A 457 -13.82 -14.04 6.41
C ARG A 457 -13.65 -14.25 7.92
N ARG A 458 -13.63 -15.50 8.38
CA ARG A 458 -13.45 -15.84 9.80
C ARG A 458 -12.13 -15.29 10.34
N ILE A 459 -11.03 -15.43 9.59
CA ILE A 459 -9.74 -14.86 9.97
C ILE A 459 -9.81 -13.33 10.02
N ALA A 460 -10.32 -12.70 8.96
CA ALA A 460 -10.42 -11.24 8.88
C ALA A 460 -11.23 -10.66 10.05
N LYS A 461 -12.37 -11.27 10.39
CA LYS A 461 -13.22 -10.87 11.51
C LYS A 461 -12.56 -11.12 12.86
N SER A 462 -11.97 -12.29 13.06
CA SER A 462 -11.26 -12.63 14.31
C SER A 462 -10.09 -11.67 14.56
N ASN A 463 -9.31 -11.36 13.53
CA ASN A 463 -8.19 -10.43 13.64
C ASN A 463 -8.70 -9.02 13.98
N ALA A 464 -9.74 -8.52 13.28
CA ALA A 464 -10.34 -7.21 13.55
C ALA A 464 -10.78 -7.08 15.02
N GLN A 465 -11.46 -8.10 15.55
CA GLN A 465 -11.92 -8.14 16.95
C GLN A 465 -10.76 -8.10 17.94
N ILE A 466 -9.69 -8.88 17.70
CA ILE A 466 -8.51 -8.87 18.59
C ILE A 466 -7.82 -7.50 18.57
N TYR A 467 -7.64 -6.91 17.38
CA TYR A 467 -7.04 -5.58 17.28
C TYR A 467 -7.86 -4.52 18.01
N GLU A 468 -9.17 -4.54 17.82
CA GLU A 468 -10.05 -3.61 18.51
C GLU A 468 -9.99 -3.80 20.03
N GLU A 469 -10.13 -5.03 20.51
CA GLU A 469 -10.14 -5.31 21.94
C GLU A 469 -8.81 -4.95 22.63
N VAL A 470 -7.69 -5.27 21.98
CA VAL A 470 -6.36 -5.06 22.58
C VAL A 470 -5.94 -3.59 22.51
N PHE A 471 -6.18 -2.93 21.39
CA PHE A 471 -5.57 -1.63 21.08
C PHE A 471 -6.57 -0.47 20.95
N ASN A 472 -7.88 -0.73 20.95
CA ASN A 472 -8.93 0.22 20.55
C ASN A 472 -8.59 0.84 19.17
N THR A 473 -8.32 0.01 18.17
CA THR A 473 -7.88 0.48 16.85
C THR A 473 -8.97 1.27 16.13
N LEU A 474 -8.52 2.27 15.38
CA LEU A 474 -9.32 2.95 14.36
C LEU A 474 -8.71 2.65 12.98
N PRO A 475 -9.54 2.61 11.92
CA PRO A 475 -11.00 2.70 11.91
C PRO A 475 -11.66 1.40 12.43
N ASN A 476 -12.93 1.49 12.87
CA ASN A 476 -13.76 0.35 13.30
C ASN A 476 -15.26 0.64 13.10
N ASN A 477 -16.11 -0.39 13.17
CA ASN A 477 -17.55 -0.27 12.92
C ASN A 477 -18.36 0.32 14.10
N HIS A 478 -17.77 0.47 15.28
CA HIS A 478 -18.45 1.00 16.47
C HIS A 478 -18.43 2.53 16.51
N VAL A 479 -17.46 3.17 15.87
CA VAL A 479 -17.31 4.63 15.81
C VAL A 479 -17.96 5.15 14.54
N ARG A 480 -19.20 5.64 14.68
CA ARG A 480 -20.04 6.06 13.54
C ARG A 480 -20.03 7.55 13.24
N THR A 481 -19.46 8.37 14.11
CA THR A 481 -19.26 9.82 13.88
C THR A 481 -17.80 10.21 14.11
N TRP A 482 -17.37 11.28 13.46
CA TRP A 482 -16.05 11.88 13.64
C TRP A 482 -15.89 12.50 15.03
N ALA A 483 -16.98 12.99 15.63
CA ALA A 483 -16.97 13.46 17.01
C ALA A 483 -16.57 12.32 17.98
N ASP A 484 -17.10 11.11 17.75
CA ASP A 484 -16.80 9.94 18.57
C ASP A 484 -15.36 9.45 18.43
N VAL A 485 -14.67 9.74 17.31
CA VAL A 485 -13.26 9.36 17.10
C VAL A 485 -12.37 9.86 18.22
N ASN A 486 -12.53 11.13 18.63
CA ASN A 486 -11.70 11.73 19.68
C ASN A 486 -12.00 11.14 21.06
N ILE A 487 -13.28 10.85 21.33
CA ILE A 487 -13.72 10.21 22.57
C ILE A 487 -13.18 8.78 22.64
N TYR A 488 -13.26 8.05 21.54
CA TYR A 488 -12.81 6.66 21.44
C TYR A 488 -11.30 6.55 21.65
N ARG A 489 -10.50 7.49 21.11
CA ARG A 489 -9.04 7.53 21.31
C ARG A 489 -8.61 7.68 22.77
N GLN A 490 -9.46 8.26 23.63
CA GLN A 490 -9.18 8.47 25.05
C GLN A 490 -9.51 7.26 25.92
N ARG A 491 -10.21 6.25 25.37
CA ARG A 491 -10.55 5.03 26.12
C ARG A 491 -9.29 4.27 26.53
N SER A 492 -9.33 3.75 27.76
CA SER A 492 -8.29 2.85 28.26
C SER A 492 -8.17 1.63 27.36
N LYS A 493 -6.93 1.28 26.97
CA LYS A 493 -6.65 0.15 26.09
C LYS A 493 -6.28 -1.07 26.92
N LEU A 494 -6.70 -2.25 26.49
CA LEU A 494 -6.36 -3.48 27.20
C LEU A 494 -4.85 -3.69 27.26
N ARG A 495 -4.11 -3.30 26.21
CA ARG A 495 -2.63 -3.37 26.19
C ARG A 495 -1.97 -2.58 27.33
N ASP A 496 -2.63 -1.53 27.83
CA ASP A 496 -2.10 -0.65 28.86
C ASP A 496 -2.54 -1.12 30.26
N THR A 497 -3.73 -1.71 30.39
CA THR A 497 -4.28 -2.22 31.66
C THR A 497 -3.81 -3.64 31.99
N ASP A 498 -3.75 -4.52 30.98
CA ASP A 498 -3.33 -5.91 31.07
C ASP A 498 -2.51 -6.35 29.83
N PRO A 499 -1.19 -6.09 29.86
CA PRO A 499 -0.30 -6.45 28.75
C PRO A 499 -0.10 -7.96 28.57
N LEU A 500 -0.29 -8.78 29.62
CA LEU A 500 -0.16 -10.25 29.59
C LEU A 500 -1.24 -10.83 28.69
N VAL A 501 -2.50 -10.56 29.06
CA VAL A 501 -3.67 -11.03 28.32
C VAL A 501 -3.63 -10.47 26.91
N SER A 502 -3.23 -9.21 26.75
CA SER A 502 -3.08 -8.59 25.44
C SER A 502 -2.07 -9.33 24.54
N HIS A 503 -0.91 -9.71 25.07
CA HIS A 503 0.10 -10.44 24.31
C HIS A 503 -0.41 -11.83 23.88
N GLU A 504 -1.07 -12.57 24.78
CA GLU A 504 -1.64 -13.88 24.45
C GLU A 504 -2.78 -13.79 23.43
N LYS A 505 -3.58 -12.72 23.47
CA LYS A 505 -4.58 -12.45 22.43
C LYS A 505 -3.94 -12.15 21.09
N CYS A 506 -2.93 -11.29 21.07
CA CYS A 506 -2.19 -10.94 19.87
C CYS A 506 -1.55 -12.16 19.19
N LYS A 507 -1.07 -13.16 19.94
CA LYS A 507 -0.53 -14.42 19.36
C LYS A 507 -1.57 -15.23 18.58
N LYS A 508 -2.86 -15.01 18.80
CA LYS A 508 -3.95 -15.69 18.07
C LYS A 508 -4.22 -15.07 16.70
N ILE A 509 -3.65 -13.90 16.41
CA ILE A 509 -3.79 -13.22 15.10
C ILE A 509 -3.09 -14.06 14.02
N GLN A 510 -3.79 -14.28 12.92
CA GLN A 510 -3.30 -15.06 11.78
C GLN A 510 -3.18 -14.18 10.54
N GLY A 511 -1.96 -14.00 10.02
CA GLY A 511 -1.70 -13.09 8.90
C GLY A 511 -1.99 -11.63 9.24
N PHE A 512 -2.22 -10.81 8.20
CA PHE A 512 -2.42 -9.37 8.35
C PHE A 512 -3.84 -8.90 8.03
N ILE A 513 -4.65 -9.77 7.42
CA ILE A 513 -5.97 -9.40 6.89
C ILE A 513 -6.95 -9.10 8.02
N ILE A 514 -7.72 -8.03 7.86
CA ILE A 514 -8.85 -7.68 8.72
C ILE A 514 -10.05 -7.26 7.87
N GLU A 515 -11.25 -7.38 8.41
CA GLU A 515 -12.47 -6.88 7.76
C GLU A 515 -12.39 -5.35 7.62
N PHE A 516 -12.75 -4.82 6.45
CA PHE A 516 -12.76 -3.37 6.24
C PHE A 516 -13.96 -2.76 6.98
N PRO A 517 -13.77 -1.71 7.80
CA PRO A 517 -14.83 -1.19 8.65
C PRO A 517 -15.80 -0.28 7.88
N LEU A 518 -16.80 -0.89 7.26
CA LEU A 518 -17.81 -0.24 6.42
C LEU A 518 -18.76 0.73 7.15
N GLU A 519 -18.80 0.68 8.48
CA GLU A 519 -19.65 1.55 9.31
C GLU A 519 -18.86 2.66 10.00
N PHE A 520 -17.54 2.72 9.78
CA PHE A 520 -16.72 3.77 10.36
C PHE A 520 -17.14 5.14 9.83
N VAL A 521 -17.46 6.05 10.75
CA VAL A 521 -17.89 7.44 10.48
C VAL A 521 -19.04 7.56 9.47
N ALA A 522 -19.88 6.53 9.35
CA ALA A 522 -20.93 6.43 8.35
C ALA A 522 -22.02 7.51 8.48
N ASP A 523 -22.21 8.06 9.69
CA ASP A 523 -23.29 9.01 9.98
C ASP A 523 -22.90 10.48 9.66
N ASP A 524 -21.62 10.73 9.35
CA ASP A 524 -21.11 12.06 8.99
C ASP A 524 -20.92 12.24 7.48
N VAL A 525 -20.97 13.49 7.00
CA VAL A 525 -20.49 13.86 5.66
C VAL A 525 -19.05 14.36 5.79
N LEU A 526 -18.10 13.61 5.22
CA LEU A 526 -16.68 13.87 5.46
C LEU A 526 -16.02 14.82 4.45
N PHE A 527 -16.76 15.31 3.45
CA PHE A 527 -16.18 16.31 2.55
C PHE A 527 -15.74 17.56 3.33
N PRO A 528 -14.52 18.08 3.07
CA PRO A 528 -14.03 19.27 3.74
C PRO A 528 -14.98 20.45 3.54
N LYS A 529 -15.19 21.24 4.60
CA LYS A 529 -16.06 22.42 4.54
C LYS A 529 -15.48 23.44 3.55
N TRP A 530 -16.34 24.14 2.81
CA TRP A 530 -15.95 25.18 1.85
C TRP A 530 -15.08 26.31 2.45
N THR A 531 -15.10 26.45 3.79
CA THR A 531 -14.27 27.41 4.54
C THR A 531 -12.81 26.95 4.72
N THR A 532 -12.47 25.73 4.32
CA THR A 532 -11.11 25.16 4.40
C THR A 532 -10.44 25.20 3.03
N THR A 533 -9.10 25.19 3.01
CA THR A 533 -8.32 25.13 1.77
C THR A 533 -8.69 23.90 0.95
N GLU A 534 -8.91 22.75 1.60
CA GLU A 534 -9.30 21.53 0.91
C GLU A 534 -10.73 21.58 0.37
N GLY A 535 -11.64 22.30 1.03
CA GLY A 535 -13.06 22.37 0.64
C GLY A 535 -13.35 23.26 -0.56
N ILE A 536 -12.42 24.14 -0.93
CA ILE A 536 -12.51 24.92 -2.18
C ILE A 536 -11.89 24.19 -3.38
N LEU A 537 -11.17 23.08 -3.15
CA LEU A 537 -10.57 22.30 -4.23
C LEU A 537 -11.64 21.53 -5.01
N PRO A 538 -11.52 21.41 -6.34
CA PRO A 538 -12.46 20.64 -7.13
C PRO A 538 -12.39 19.17 -6.74
N VAL A 539 -13.53 18.48 -6.76
CA VAL A 539 -13.64 17.06 -6.36
C VAL A 539 -12.69 16.15 -7.15
N SER A 540 -12.34 16.52 -8.38
CA SER A 540 -11.36 15.82 -9.23
C SER A 540 -9.94 15.77 -8.65
N VAL A 541 -9.61 16.57 -7.62
CA VAL A 541 -8.34 16.46 -6.89
C VAL A 541 -8.30 15.20 -6.02
N TRP A 542 -9.47 14.76 -5.56
CA TRP A 542 -9.63 13.63 -4.64
C TRP A 542 -10.05 12.33 -5.35
N ALA A 543 -10.56 12.43 -6.58
CA ALA A 543 -11.32 11.39 -7.30
C ALA A 543 -10.58 10.67 -8.42
#